data_AF-A0A166C457-F1
#
_entry.id   AF-A0A166C457-F1
#
_cell.length_a   1.000
_cell.length_b   1.000
_cell.length_c   1.000
_cell.angle_alpha   90.00
_cell.angle_beta   90.00
_cell.angle_gamma   90.00
#
_symmetry.space_group_name_H-M   'P 1'
#
loop_
_entity.id
_entity.type
_entity.pdbx_description
1 polymer ?
#
loop_
_entity_poly.entity_id
_entity_poly.type
_entity_poly.pdbx_seq_one_letter_code
_entity_poly.pdbx_strand_id
1 'polypeptide(L)'
;MSLEEYALDQNINVTPEECVSIYVNIEHRGDTVLKCAFGSDVALKRTRDFIFRLANRANQEGLPVDIFTARSYWGMPDALGQLRSGLPAGAISFTVDDESDIGSSDTIETEPTSPGEARRSYAILDVRVTDPARIIPATVLAPYPNQPGRQRVEMSKTDLLPLWFWRETGGLGIRITAHSFDCLTDKPSRIQGTSLKVGFWWRNYGTLEKQIQLRTKSQRNARGNHTAISHRHLAQAICRAVQNAMALMESVRSMRWGTLRSDARSGQNPDGELERVMAALVCAT
;
A
#
# COMPACT_ATOMS: atom_id res chain seq x y z
N MET A 1 -16.19 -26.38 11.62
CA MET A 1 -17.04 -26.43 10.42
C MET A 1 -16.37 -25.54 9.38
N SER A 2 -15.67 -26.14 8.42
CA SER A 2 -15.13 -25.40 7.29
C SER A 2 -16.28 -24.87 6.42
N LEU A 3 -16.01 -23.85 5.61
CA LEU A 3 -16.99 -23.34 4.64
C LEU A 3 -17.43 -24.41 3.64
N GLU A 4 -16.54 -25.34 3.31
CA GLU A 4 -16.82 -26.52 2.49
C GLU A 4 -17.81 -27.45 3.20
N GLU A 5 -17.60 -27.76 4.49
CA GLU A 5 -18.52 -28.60 5.28
C GLU A 5 -19.91 -27.97 5.37
N TYR A 6 -20.01 -26.64 5.51
CA TYR A 6 -21.30 -25.94 5.53
C TYR A 6 -21.98 -25.90 4.15
N ALA A 7 -21.23 -25.65 3.06
CA ALA A 7 -21.79 -25.62 1.71
C ALA A 7 -22.26 -27.01 1.23
N LEU A 8 -21.50 -28.06 1.57
CA LEU A 8 -21.88 -29.46 1.34
C LEU A 8 -23.14 -29.85 2.11
N ASP A 9 -23.26 -29.43 3.38
CA ASP A 9 -24.43 -29.71 4.22
C ASP A 9 -25.70 -29.00 3.72
N GLN A 10 -25.54 -27.88 3.00
CA GLN A 10 -26.66 -27.08 2.45
C GLN A 10 -26.92 -27.34 0.95
N ASN A 11 -26.17 -28.22 0.29
CA ASN A 11 -26.26 -28.50 -1.15
C ASN A 11 -26.18 -27.24 -2.03
N ILE A 12 -25.39 -26.25 -1.61
CA ILE A 12 -25.18 -25.00 -2.34
C ILE A 12 -23.97 -25.21 -3.26
N ASN A 13 -24.18 -25.19 -4.58
CA ASN A 13 -23.08 -25.12 -5.54
C ASN A 13 -22.45 -23.72 -5.48
N VAL A 14 -21.38 -23.58 -4.70
CA VAL A 14 -20.58 -22.35 -4.59
C VAL A 14 -19.48 -22.39 -5.66
N THR A 15 -19.36 -21.35 -6.48
CA THR A 15 -18.27 -21.27 -7.47
C THR A 15 -16.94 -20.91 -6.79
N PRO A 16 -15.77 -21.22 -7.39
CA PRO A 16 -14.48 -20.79 -6.85
C PRO A 16 -14.38 -19.28 -6.60
N GLU A 17 -14.98 -18.46 -7.46
CA GLU A 17 -15.02 -17.00 -7.30
C GLU A 17 -15.86 -16.55 -6.11
N GLU A 18 -16.94 -17.27 -5.81
CA GLU A 18 -17.76 -17.06 -4.63
C GLU A 18 -17.00 -17.45 -3.35
N CYS A 19 -16.29 -18.59 -3.36
CA CYS A 19 -15.39 -18.99 -2.28
C CYS A 19 -14.32 -17.92 -2.00
N VAL A 20 -13.64 -17.44 -3.05
CA VAL A 20 -12.66 -16.33 -2.94
C VAL A 20 -13.30 -15.11 -2.29
N SER A 21 -14.50 -14.73 -2.74
CA SER A 21 -15.21 -13.58 -2.18
C SER A 21 -15.53 -13.76 -0.70
N ILE A 22 -15.89 -14.97 -0.27
CA ILE A 22 -16.13 -15.27 1.14
C ILE A 22 -14.83 -15.13 1.94
N TYR A 23 -13.72 -15.71 1.48
CA TYR A 23 -12.42 -15.62 2.15
C TYR A 23 -11.96 -14.17 2.29
N VAL A 24 -12.05 -13.40 1.21
CA VAL A 24 -11.71 -11.97 1.20
C VAL A 24 -12.56 -11.20 2.20
N ASN A 25 -13.88 -11.43 2.24
CA ASN A 25 -14.78 -10.75 3.17
C ASN A 25 -14.48 -11.09 4.64
N ILE A 26 -14.13 -12.35 4.94
CA ILE A 26 -13.77 -12.78 6.29
C ILE A 26 -12.46 -12.10 6.72
N GLU A 27 -11.44 -12.16 5.88
CA GLU A 27 -10.09 -11.73 6.24
C GLU A 27 -9.93 -10.21 6.26
N HIS A 28 -10.74 -9.50 5.47
CA HIS A 28 -10.83 -8.04 5.46
C HIS A 28 -12.02 -7.52 6.29
N ARG A 29 -12.63 -8.36 7.14
CA ARG A 29 -13.68 -7.94 8.09
C ARG A 29 -13.14 -6.95 9.12
N GLY A 30 -11.90 -7.14 9.57
CA GLY A 30 -11.22 -6.26 10.52
C GLY A 30 -10.80 -4.92 9.89
N ASP A 31 -10.01 -4.16 10.65
CA ASP A 31 -9.40 -2.93 10.16
C ASP A 31 -8.07 -3.27 9.46
N THR A 32 -8.01 -2.93 8.18
CA THR A 32 -6.80 -3.03 7.37
C THR A 32 -6.43 -1.68 6.82
N VAL A 33 -5.16 -1.50 6.47
CA VAL A 33 -4.68 -0.21 5.95
C VAL A 33 -5.44 0.21 4.69
N LEU A 34 -5.66 -0.70 3.72
CA LEU A 34 -6.41 -0.37 2.51
C LEU A 34 -7.86 0.03 2.82
N LYS A 35 -8.52 -0.68 3.74
CA LYS A 35 -9.91 -0.42 4.12
C LYS A 35 -10.05 0.90 4.86
N CYS A 36 -9.18 1.16 5.85
CA CYS A 36 -9.21 2.41 6.60
C CYS A 36 -8.86 3.61 5.71
N ALA A 37 -7.95 3.44 4.74
CA ALA A 37 -7.56 4.50 3.82
C ALA A 37 -8.62 4.75 2.74
N PHE A 38 -9.10 3.73 2.03
CA PHE A 38 -9.90 3.93 0.80
C PHE A 38 -11.34 3.45 0.89
N GLY A 39 -11.75 2.91 2.04
CA GLY A 39 -13.06 2.29 2.23
C GLY A 39 -13.11 0.82 1.84
N SER A 40 -14.15 0.14 2.30
CA SER A 40 -14.31 -1.31 2.15
C SER A 40 -14.38 -1.74 0.68
N ASP A 41 -15.19 -1.06 -0.13
CA ASP A 41 -15.40 -1.46 -1.53
C ASP A 41 -14.11 -1.42 -2.35
N VAL A 42 -13.28 -0.39 -2.14
CA VAL A 42 -11.98 -0.25 -2.82
C VAL A 42 -11.02 -1.32 -2.35
N ALA A 43 -10.97 -1.60 -1.04
CA ALA A 43 -10.11 -2.63 -0.48
C ALA A 43 -10.48 -4.03 -1.00
N LEU A 44 -11.77 -4.38 -0.99
CA LEU A 44 -12.27 -5.67 -1.48
C LEU A 44 -12.02 -5.84 -2.98
N LYS A 45 -12.28 -4.79 -3.78
CA LYS A 45 -12.01 -4.84 -5.22
C LYS A 45 -10.52 -5.07 -5.51
N ARG A 46 -9.63 -4.28 -4.90
CA ARG A 46 -8.18 -4.40 -5.11
C ARG A 46 -7.64 -5.75 -4.66
N THR A 47 -8.18 -6.27 -3.56
CA THR A 47 -7.86 -7.59 -3.05
C THR A 47 -8.22 -8.69 -4.05
N ARG A 48 -9.44 -8.67 -4.60
CA ARG A 48 -9.84 -9.62 -5.64
C ARG A 48 -8.94 -9.51 -6.87
N ASP A 49 -8.73 -8.29 -7.38
CA ASP A 49 -7.89 -8.06 -8.57
C ASP A 49 -6.47 -8.62 -8.35
N PHE A 50 -5.91 -8.44 -7.15
CA PHE A 50 -4.60 -9.00 -6.77
C PHE A 50 -4.61 -10.53 -6.73
N ILE A 51 -5.59 -11.13 -6.05
CA ILE A 51 -5.72 -12.59 -5.93
C ILE A 51 -5.87 -13.24 -7.29
N PHE A 52 -6.79 -12.76 -8.13
CA PHE A 52 -6.99 -13.33 -9.46
C PHE A 52 -5.76 -13.16 -10.35
N ARG A 53 -5.01 -12.05 -10.22
CA ARG A 53 -3.74 -11.87 -10.94
C ARG A 53 -2.71 -12.94 -10.55
N LEU A 54 -2.57 -13.25 -9.25
CA LEU A 54 -1.65 -14.29 -8.78
C LEU A 54 -2.15 -15.69 -9.13
N ALA A 55 -3.43 -15.95 -8.88
CA ALA A 55 -4.05 -17.26 -9.09
C ALA A 55 -4.11 -17.66 -10.56
N ASN A 56 -4.18 -16.71 -11.50
CA ASN A 56 -4.07 -17.03 -12.93
C ASN A 56 -2.81 -17.83 -13.27
N ARG A 57 -1.72 -17.67 -12.50
CA ARG A 57 -0.51 -18.49 -12.65
C ARG A 57 -0.59 -19.80 -11.88
N ALA A 58 -1.04 -19.78 -10.63
CA ALA A 58 -1.26 -21.02 -9.86
C ALA A 58 -2.23 -21.99 -10.56
N ASN A 59 -3.22 -21.47 -11.29
CA ASN A 59 -4.13 -22.24 -12.13
C ASN A 59 -3.39 -22.95 -13.29
N GLN A 60 -2.30 -22.38 -13.82
CA GLN A 60 -1.47 -23.05 -14.84
C GLN A 60 -0.75 -24.28 -14.27
N GLU A 61 -0.50 -24.28 -12.96
CA GLU A 61 0.03 -25.43 -12.21
C GLU A 61 -1.08 -26.39 -11.74
N GLY A 62 -2.33 -26.15 -12.12
CA GLY A 62 -3.48 -27.00 -11.79
C GLY A 62 -4.06 -26.78 -10.39
N LEU A 63 -3.66 -25.72 -9.67
CA LEU A 63 -4.22 -25.40 -8.36
C LEU A 63 -5.45 -24.50 -8.50
N PRO A 64 -6.64 -24.89 -8.02
CA PRO A 64 -7.82 -24.04 -8.03
C PRO A 64 -7.63 -22.73 -7.25
N VAL A 65 -8.20 -21.63 -7.75
CA VAL A 65 -8.05 -20.27 -7.20
C VAL A 65 -8.53 -20.15 -5.74
N ASP A 66 -9.60 -20.84 -5.38
CA ASP A 66 -10.15 -20.89 -4.03
C ASP A 66 -9.18 -21.59 -3.07
N ILE A 67 -8.58 -22.72 -3.48
CA ILE A 67 -7.56 -23.42 -2.70
C ILE A 67 -6.30 -22.56 -2.55
N PHE A 68 -5.84 -21.92 -3.63
CA PHE A 68 -4.73 -20.97 -3.58
C PHE A 68 -4.99 -19.83 -2.58
N THR A 69 -6.20 -19.27 -2.64
CA THR A 69 -6.63 -18.15 -1.78
C THR A 69 -6.69 -18.58 -0.31
N ALA A 70 -7.34 -19.71 -0.03
CA ALA A 70 -7.46 -20.29 1.31
C ALA A 70 -6.07 -20.52 1.94
N ARG A 71 -5.16 -21.17 1.21
CA ARG A 71 -3.78 -21.43 1.67
C ARG A 71 -3.02 -20.15 1.96
N SER A 72 -3.25 -19.11 1.16
CA SER A 72 -2.57 -17.83 1.30
C SER A 72 -3.03 -17.08 2.54
N TYR A 73 -4.35 -17.03 2.81
CA TYR A 73 -4.90 -16.33 3.96
C TYR A 73 -4.65 -17.02 5.29
N TRP A 74 -4.95 -18.32 5.37
CA TRP A 74 -4.86 -19.05 6.63
C TRP A 74 -3.48 -19.52 6.96
N GLY A 75 -2.57 -19.46 5.98
CA GLY A 75 -1.19 -19.85 6.12
C GLY A 75 -1.12 -21.25 6.68
N MET A 76 -1.03 -22.25 5.80
CA MET A 76 -0.58 -23.56 6.25
C MET A 76 0.67 -23.33 7.11
N PRO A 77 0.65 -23.70 8.40
CA PRO A 77 1.86 -23.69 9.19
C PRO A 77 2.93 -24.43 8.40
N ASP A 78 4.19 -24.04 8.55
CA ASP A 78 5.25 -24.91 8.04
C ASP A 78 5.12 -26.32 8.65
N ALA A 79 5.93 -27.27 8.19
CA ALA A 79 5.90 -28.63 8.72
C ALA A 79 6.08 -28.70 10.27
N LEU A 80 6.52 -27.61 10.90
CA LEU A 80 6.79 -27.47 12.33
C LEU A 80 5.75 -26.62 13.07
N GLY A 81 4.67 -26.18 12.42
CA GLY A 81 3.63 -25.38 13.07
C GLY A 81 4.02 -23.91 13.28
N GLN A 82 5.15 -23.43 12.76
CA GLN A 82 5.61 -22.07 13.01
C GLN A 82 4.93 -21.06 12.07
N LEU A 83 4.65 -19.89 12.64
CA LEU A 83 4.19 -18.71 11.89
C LEU A 83 5.30 -18.26 10.93
N ARG A 84 4.89 -17.73 9.77
CA ARG A 84 5.77 -17.21 8.71
C ARG A 84 6.78 -16.20 9.29
N SER A 85 8.00 -16.64 9.58
CA SER A 85 9.06 -15.79 10.11
C SER A 85 9.51 -14.79 9.04
N GLY A 86 9.93 -13.59 9.46
CA GLY A 86 10.39 -12.54 8.54
C GLY A 86 9.31 -11.68 7.88
N LEU A 87 8.02 -12.04 8.04
CA LEU A 87 6.93 -11.16 7.62
C LEU A 87 6.60 -10.10 8.68
N PRO A 88 6.22 -8.88 8.25
CA PRO A 88 5.71 -7.84 9.13
C PRO A 88 4.48 -8.29 9.91
N ALA A 89 4.37 -7.87 11.17
CA ALA A 89 3.22 -8.18 12.00
C ALA A 89 1.91 -7.69 11.34
N GLY A 90 0.90 -8.57 11.29
CA GLY A 90 -0.40 -8.26 10.69
C GLY A 90 -0.43 -8.27 9.16
N ALA A 91 0.68 -8.56 8.47
CA ALA A 91 0.70 -8.66 7.01
C ALA A 91 -0.26 -9.75 6.51
N ILE A 92 -1.01 -9.41 5.46
CA ILE A 92 -1.79 -10.33 4.65
C ILE A 92 -0.95 -10.57 3.39
N SER A 93 -0.33 -11.76 3.30
CA SER A 93 0.64 -12.06 2.25
C SER A 93 0.31 -13.34 1.48
N PHE A 94 0.75 -13.35 0.23
CA PHE A 94 0.58 -14.44 -0.72
C PHE A 94 1.95 -14.94 -1.16
N THR A 95 2.13 -16.25 -1.24
CA THR A 95 3.36 -16.84 -1.77
C THR A 95 3.47 -16.48 -3.26
N VAL A 96 4.67 -16.16 -3.70
CA VAL A 96 5.00 -15.85 -5.10
C VAL A 96 6.19 -16.70 -5.52
N ASP A 97 6.09 -17.25 -6.72
CA ASP A 97 7.18 -17.94 -7.41
C ASP A 97 8.02 -16.94 -8.23
N ASP A 98 9.14 -17.41 -8.77
CA ASP A 98 10.03 -16.61 -9.63
C ASP A 98 9.38 -16.22 -10.96
N GLU A 99 8.33 -16.93 -11.37
CA GLU A 99 7.65 -16.63 -12.61
C GLU A 99 6.67 -15.47 -12.43
N SER A 100 6.11 -15.28 -11.23
CA SER A 100 5.05 -14.34 -10.89
C SER A 100 5.28 -12.93 -11.44
N ASP A 101 4.21 -12.30 -11.95
CA ASP A 101 4.27 -10.92 -12.49
C ASP A 101 4.28 -9.85 -11.38
N ILE A 102 4.95 -10.16 -10.27
CA ILE A 102 5.12 -9.27 -9.13
C ILE A 102 6.55 -8.76 -9.13
N GLY A 103 6.71 -7.43 -9.12
CA GLY A 103 8.02 -6.82 -9.09
C GLY A 103 8.80 -7.23 -7.83
N SER A 104 10.11 -7.42 -7.96
CA SER A 104 10.96 -7.83 -6.84
C SER A 104 11.00 -6.85 -5.66
N SER A 105 10.62 -5.59 -5.87
CA SER A 105 10.42 -4.61 -4.79
C SER A 105 9.21 -4.89 -3.90
N ASP A 106 8.25 -5.65 -4.43
CA ASP A 106 6.97 -5.94 -3.81
C ASP A 106 6.94 -7.33 -3.17
N THR A 107 8.05 -8.05 -3.28
CA THR A 107 8.26 -9.35 -2.67
C THR A 107 9.19 -9.26 -1.46
N ILE A 108 8.88 -10.02 -0.42
CA ILE A 108 9.74 -10.25 0.73
C ILE A 108 10.20 -11.71 0.67
N GLU A 109 11.51 -11.90 0.62
CA GLU A 109 12.13 -13.20 0.78
C GLU A 109 12.28 -13.49 2.27
N THR A 110 11.77 -14.63 2.74
CA THR A 110 11.96 -15.09 4.11
C THR A 110 13.03 -16.18 4.15
N GLU A 111 13.77 -16.24 5.25
CA GLU A 111 14.73 -17.31 5.45
C GLU A 111 14.00 -18.66 5.60
N PRO A 112 14.66 -19.78 5.20
CA PRO A 112 14.09 -21.10 5.35
C PRO A 112 13.86 -21.43 6.83
N THR A 113 12.78 -22.16 7.13
CA THR A 113 12.45 -22.55 8.51
C THR A 113 13.23 -23.78 8.94
N SER A 114 13.62 -24.62 7.98
CA SER A 114 14.42 -25.83 8.19
C SER A 114 15.62 -25.90 7.24
N PRO A 115 16.74 -26.54 7.65
CA PRO A 115 17.86 -26.81 6.75
C PRO A 115 17.41 -27.59 5.51
N GLY A 116 17.76 -27.10 4.32
CA GLY A 116 17.41 -27.73 3.04
C GLY A 116 16.11 -27.24 2.41
N GLU A 117 15.30 -26.42 3.10
CA GLU A 117 14.18 -25.73 2.48
C GLU A 117 14.67 -24.57 1.59
N ALA A 118 14.00 -24.37 0.46
CA ALA A 118 14.22 -23.20 -0.38
C ALA A 118 13.67 -21.94 0.30
N ARG A 119 14.30 -20.79 0.03
CA ARG A 119 13.74 -19.48 0.40
C ARG A 119 12.38 -19.31 -0.25
N ARG A 120 11.45 -18.68 0.49
CA ARG A 120 10.12 -18.38 -0.01
C ARG A 120 9.97 -16.88 -0.19
N SER A 121 9.33 -16.52 -1.29
CA SER A 121 8.99 -15.14 -1.60
C SER A 121 7.51 -14.90 -1.31
N TYR A 122 7.21 -13.74 -0.73
CA TYR A 122 5.86 -13.33 -0.39
C TYR A 122 5.55 -11.95 -0.92
N ALA A 123 4.40 -11.79 -1.57
CA ALA A 123 3.85 -10.51 -1.95
C ALA A 123 2.84 -10.07 -0.88
N ILE A 124 2.96 -8.83 -0.39
CA ILE A 124 2.04 -8.32 0.63
C ILE A 124 0.89 -7.57 -0.04
N LEU A 125 -0.31 -8.10 0.18
CA LEU A 125 -1.54 -7.50 -0.30
C LEU A 125 -1.95 -6.32 0.60
N ASP A 126 -2.03 -6.53 1.90
CA ASP A 126 -2.55 -5.57 2.87
C ASP A 126 -1.97 -5.83 4.26
N VAL A 127 -2.27 -4.96 5.22
CA VAL A 127 -1.76 -5.04 6.59
C VAL A 127 -2.90 -4.75 7.57
N ARG A 128 -3.09 -5.63 8.54
CA ARG A 128 -4.04 -5.42 9.64
C ARG A 128 -3.53 -4.34 10.58
N VAL A 129 -4.43 -3.49 11.06
CA VAL A 129 -4.08 -2.32 11.87
C VAL A 129 -4.65 -2.49 13.28
N THR A 130 -3.81 -2.25 14.29
CA THR A 130 -4.22 -2.29 15.70
C THR A 130 -4.85 -0.98 16.18
N ASP A 131 -4.46 0.16 15.58
CA ASP A 131 -4.97 1.49 15.87
C ASP A 131 -5.45 2.17 14.56
N PRO A 132 -6.68 1.88 14.11
CA PRO A 132 -7.20 2.39 12.83
C PRO A 132 -7.30 3.91 12.80
N ALA A 133 -7.40 4.59 13.95
CA ALA A 133 -7.49 6.04 14.03
C ALA A 133 -6.21 6.75 13.56
N ARG A 134 -5.09 6.02 13.41
CA ARG A 134 -3.84 6.54 12.84
C ARG A 134 -3.80 6.48 11.32
N ILE A 135 -4.70 5.75 10.68
CA ILE A 135 -4.82 5.70 9.23
C ILE A 135 -5.76 6.80 8.79
N ILE A 136 -5.31 7.64 7.88
CA ILE A 136 -6.15 8.73 7.39
C ILE A 136 -6.85 8.28 6.14
N PRO A 137 -8.19 8.44 6.12
CA PRO A 137 -8.95 8.25 4.91
C PRO A 137 -8.43 9.14 3.78
N ALA A 138 -8.26 8.55 2.61
CA ALA A 138 -7.81 9.16 1.39
C ALA A 138 -8.77 8.79 0.25
N THR A 139 -8.85 9.66 -0.74
CA THR A 139 -9.59 9.39 -1.97
C THR A 139 -8.64 8.98 -3.08
N VAL A 140 -9.11 8.11 -3.98
CA VAL A 140 -8.33 7.78 -5.18
C VAL A 140 -8.21 9.04 -6.03
N LEU A 141 -6.98 9.43 -6.38
CA LEU A 141 -6.75 10.59 -7.24
C LEU A 141 -7.35 10.33 -8.63
N ALA A 142 -8.21 11.24 -9.06
CA ALA A 142 -8.75 11.28 -10.41
C ALA A 142 -7.88 12.20 -11.29
N PRO A 143 -7.06 11.66 -12.20
CA PRO A 143 -6.32 12.49 -13.14
C PRO A 143 -7.30 13.09 -14.17
N TYR A 144 -7.09 14.36 -14.54
CA TYR A 144 -7.90 15.06 -15.55
C TYR A 144 -9.42 14.99 -15.30
N PRO A 145 -9.93 15.46 -14.14
CA PRO A 145 -11.34 15.28 -13.77
C PRO A 145 -12.33 15.90 -14.76
N ASN A 146 -11.89 16.91 -15.53
CA ASN A 146 -12.71 17.58 -16.54
C ASN A 146 -12.59 16.93 -17.95
N GLN A 147 -11.86 15.81 -18.09
CA GLN A 147 -11.61 15.12 -19.36
C GLN A 147 -11.88 13.61 -19.18
N PRO A 148 -13.15 13.16 -19.17
CA PRO A 148 -13.52 11.81 -18.76
C PRO A 148 -12.89 10.71 -19.62
N GLY A 149 -12.70 10.95 -20.93
CA GLY A 149 -12.01 10.02 -21.82
C GLY A 149 -10.54 9.82 -21.43
N ARG A 150 -9.82 10.91 -21.16
CA ARG A 150 -8.42 10.87 -20.72
C ARG A 150 -8.29 10.28 -19.32
N GLN A 151 -9.18 10.67 -18.41
CA GLN A 151 -9.25 10.10 -17.07
C GLN A 151 -9.39 8.59 -17.11
N ARG A 152 -10.32 8.05 -17.91
CA ARG A 152 -10.54 6.60 -18.03
C ARG A 152 -9.28 5.87 -18.50
N VAL A 153 -8.61 6.39 -19.53
CA VAL A 153 -7.38 5.79 -20.08
C VAL A 153 -6.24 5.81 -19.06
N GLU A 154 -6.10 6.88 -18.28
CA GLU A 154 -5.06 6.96 -17.25
C GLU A 154 -5.40 6.07 -16.05
N MET A 155 -6.66 6.06 -15.62
CA MET A 155 -7.14 5.19 -14.55
C MET A 155 -6.99 3.70 -14.90
N SER A 156 -7.22 3.30 -16.16
CA SER A 156 -7.03 1.91 -16.59
C SER A 156 -5.57 1.47 -16.62
N LYS A 157 -4.63 2.42 -16.69
CA LYS A 157 -3.18 2.17 -16.63
C LYS A 157 -2.62 2.31 -15.22
N THR A 158 -3.39 2.87 -14.30
CA THR A 158 -2.94 3.13 -12.94
C THR A 158 -2.96 1.83 -12.17
N ASP A 159 -1.79 1.41 -11.71
CA ASP A 159 -1.68 0.32 -10.76
C ASP A 159 -2.30 0.72 -9.43
N LEU A 160 -3.34 0.00 -9.02
CA LEU A 160 -4.08 0.25 -7.78
C LEU A 160 -3.58 -0.59 -6.61
N LEU A 161 -2.56 -1.42 -6.81
CA LEU A 161 -1.96 -2.18 -5.72
C LEU A 161 -1.20 -1.24 -4.77
N PRO A 162 -1.21 -1.51 -3.45
CA PRO A 162 -0.39 -0.74 -2.52
C PRO A 162 1.09 -0.99 -2.76
N LEU A 163 1.89 0.07 -2.58
CA LEU A 163 3.35 -0.02 -2.56
C LEU A 163 3.79 0.16 -1.12
N TRP A 164 4.54 -0.80 -0.62
CA TRP A 164 4.90 -0.89 0.78
C TRP A 164 6.41 -0.74 0.95
N PHE A 165 6.85 0.23 1.73
CA PHE A 165 8.28 0.41 2.03
C PHE A 165 8.69 -0.49 3.20
N TRP A 166 9.21 -1.67 2.92
CA TRP A 166 9.72 -2.58 3.95
C TRP A 166 11.19 -2.35 4.22
N ARG A 167 11.53 -2.37 5.51
CA ARG A 167 12.90 -2.29 5.99
C ARG A 167 13.52 -3.67 5.95
N GLU A 168 14.81 -3.77 5.63
CA GLU A 168 15.56 -5.03 5.67
C GLU A 168 15.51 -5.71 7.05
N THR A 169 15.22 -4.94 8.12
CA THR A 169 15.01 -5.44 9.48
C THR A 169 13.60 -6.02 9.72
N GLY A 170 12.79 -6.22 8.68
CA GLY A 170 11.40 -6.71 8.75
C GLY A 170 10.34 -5.68 9.17
N GLY A 171 10.72 -4.40 9.32
CA GLY A 171 9.80 -3.33 9.72
C GLY A 171 9.00 -2.76 8.55
N LEU A 172 7.74 -2.33 8.81
CA LEU A 172 6.92 -1.63 7.83
C LEU A 172 7.08 -0.11 7.91
N GLY A 173 7.36 0.50 6.76
CA GLY A 173 7.36 1.92 6.59
C GLY A 173 8.67 2.59 7.00
N ILE A 174 8.71 3.91 6.80
CA ILE A 174 9.87 4.75 7.05
C ILE A 174 9.42 6.07 7.66
N ARG A 175 10.26 6.63 8.53
CA ARG A 175 10.02 7.95 9.09
C ARG A 175 10.24 8.99 8.01
N ILE A 176 9.27 9.89 7.84
CA ILE A 176 9.38 11.02 6.90
C ILE A 176 10.59 11.91 7.23
N THR A 177 11.00 11.97 8.50
CA THR A 177 12.15 12.74 9.00
C THR A 177 13.48 11.97 8.96
N ALA A 178 13.52 10.77 8.39
CA ALA A 178 14.75 9.97 8.33
C ALA A 178 15.87 10.71 7.58
N HIS A 179 17.08 10.69 8.15
CA HIS A 179 18.27 11.29 7.54
C HIS A 179 18.78 10.46 6.35
N SER A 180 18.64 9.14 6.42
CA SER A 180 18.98 8.21 5.34
C SER A 180 17.88 7.16 5.15
N PHE A 181 17.94 6.47 4.01
CA PHE A 181 16.98 5.45 3.60
C PHE A 181 17.69 4.12 3.32
N ASP A 182 18.86 3.92 3.93
CA ASP A 182 19.72 2.77 3.66
C ASP A 182 19.08 1.46 4.14
N CYS A 183 18.13 1.55 5.08
CA CYS A 183 17.31 0.42 5.52
C CYS A 183 16.32 -0.10 4.46
N LEU A 184 16.16 0.60 3.34
CA LEU A 184 15.36 0.15 2.20
C LEU A 184 16.26 -0.43 1.11
N THR A 185 15.75 -1.45 0.45
CA THR A 185 16.39 -2.07 -0.71
C THR A 185 16.47 -1.13 -1.92
N ASP A 186 17.54 -1.27 -2.70
CA ASP A 186 17.69 -0.64 -4.03
C ASP A 186 17.06 -1.46 -5.18
N LYS A 187 16.28 -2.51 -4.86
CA LYS A 187 15.49 -3.26 -5.85
C LYS A 187 14.61 -2.29 -6.68
N PRO A 188 14.49 -2.51 -8.00
CA PRO A 188 13.67 -1.69 -8.87
C PRO A 188 12.19 -1.80 -8.49
N SER A 189 11.53 -0.66 -8.28
CA SER A 189 10.09 -0.63 -8.06
C SER A 189 9.31 -0.91 -9.35
N ARG A 190 8.08 -1.39 -9.23
CA ARG A 190 7.17 -1.49 -10.39
C ARG A 190 6.81 -0.13 -11.02
N ILE A 191 7.19 0.99 -10.40
CA ILE A 191 6.94 2.34 -10.92
C ILE A 191 7.94 2.68 -12.03
N GLN A 192 7.42 2.77 -13.26
CA GLN A 192 8.20 3.10 -14.46
C GLN A 192 7.99 4.54 -14.98
N GLY A 193 7.09 5.29 -14.34
CA GLY A 193 6.77 6.67 -14.69
C GLY A 193 7.95 7.62 -14.54
N THR A 194 7.95 8.71 -15.29
CA THR A 194 8.96 9.78 -15.12
C THR A 194 8.61 10.73 -13.99
N SER A 195 7.34 10.81 -13.61
CA SER A 195 6.82 11.61 -12.51
C SER A 195 5.66 10.88 -11.83
N LEU A 196 5.41 11.20 -10.56
CA LEU A 196 4.21 10.77 -9.85
C LEU A 196 3.36 11.97 -9.47
N LYS A 197 2.05 11.80 -9.55
CA LYS A 197 1.10 12.70 -8.88
C LYS A 197 0.86 12.16 -7.48
N VAL A 198 1.16 12.96 -6.47
CA VAL A 198 1.04 12.62 -5.05
C VAL A 198 0.00 13.55 -4.45
N GLY A 199 -1.00 12.97 -3.79
CA GLY A 199 -1.97 13.70 -2.99
C GLY A 199 -1.59 13.60 -1.52
N PHE A 200 -1.80 14.68 -0.78
CA PHE A 200 -1.62 14.74 0.66
C PHE A 200 -2.97 15.07 1.30
N TRP A 201 -3.47 14.17 2.12
CA TRP A 201 -4.67 14.37 2.94
C TRP A 201 -4.22 14.53 4.38
N TRP A 202 -3.90 15.73 4.82
CA TRP A 202 -3.62 15.94 6.24
C TRP A 202 -4.87 16.42 6.95
N ARG A 203 -5.12 15.86 8.14
CA ARG A 203 -6.23 16.33 8.97
C ARG A 203 -6.13 17.83 9.23
N ASN A 204 -7.25 18.52 9.10
CA ASN A 204 -7.41 19.98 9.26
C ASN A 204 -6.70 20.83 8.20
N TYR A 205 -6.20 20.22 7.14
CA TYR A 205 -5.65 20.92 5.99
C TYR A 205 -6.45 20.58 4.74
N GLY A 206 -6.49 21.51 3.79
CA GLY A 206 -7.00 21.21 2.46
C GLY A 206 -6.17 20.11 1.80
N THR A 207 -6.79 19.36 0.90
CA THR A 207 -6.06 18.41 0.06
C THR A 207 -5.00 19.15 -0.76
N LEU A 208 -3.77 18.67 -0.73
CA LEU A 208 -2.69 19.22 -1.53
C LEU A 208 -2.23 18.16 -2.53
N GLU A 209 -2.19 18.53 -3.81
CA GLU A 209 -1.62 17.67 -4.84
C GLU A 209 -0.28 18.24 -5.30
N LYS A 210 0.73 17.38 -5.44
CA LYS A 210 2.00 17.73 -6.07
C LYS A 210 2.38 16.72 -7.12
N GLN A 211 3.04 17.18 -8.17
CA GLN A 211 3.75 16.33 -9.10
C GLN A 211 5.22 16.24 -8.68
N ILE A 212 5.71 15.03 -8.43
CA ILE A 212 7.11 14.77 -8.10
C ILE A 212 7.83 14.21 -9.32
N GLN A 213 9.01 14.75 -9.60
CA GLN A 213 9.83 14.31 -10.71
C GLN A 213 10.77 13.22 -10.22
N LEU A 214 10.67 12.02 -10.79
CA LEU A 214 11.41 10.83 -10.32
C LEU A 214 12.74 10.61 -11.04
N ARG A 215 12.95 11.29 -12.17
CA ARG A 215 14.16 11.17 -12.99
C ARG A 215 14.65 12.53 -13.41
N THR A 216 15.97 12.72 -13.40
CA THR A 216 16.60 13.92 -13.96
C THR A 216 16.60 13.86 -15.50
N LYS A 217 16.78 15.02 -16.17
CA LYS A 217 16.86 15.08 -17.64
C LYS A 217 18.00 14.20 -18.19
N SER A 218 19.14 14.16 -17.51
CA SER A 218 20.29 13.32 -17.90
C SER A 218 19.97 11.82 -17.83
N GLN A 219 19.24 11.37 -16.80
CA GLN A 219 18.81 9.98 -16.67
C GLN A 219 17.76 9.57 -17.71
N ARG A 220 16.92 10.49 -18.18
CA ARG A 220 15.96 10.23 -19.27
C ARG A 220 16.65 9.95 -20.61
N ASN A 221 17.78 10.59 -20.86
CA ASN A 221 18.49 10.52 -22.13
C ASN A 221 19.51 9.36 -22.17
N ALA A 222 20.07 8.96 -21.02
CA ALA A 222 21.15 7.98 -20.94
C ALA A 222 20.70 6.51 -21.06
N ARG A 223 19.43 6.22 -20.80
CA ARG A 223 18.87 4.86 -20.90
C ARG A 223 17.64 4.92 -21.76
N GLY A 224 17.81 4.67 -23.06
CA GLY A 224 16.69 4.27 -23.90
C GLY A 224 16.00 3.09 -23.21
N ASN A 225 14.72 3.24 -22.90
CA ASN A 225 13.85 2.35 -22.13
C ASN A 225 13.62 2.71 -20.64
N HIS A 226 12.36 2.48 -20.27
CA HIS A 226 11.66 2.77 -19.02
C HIS A 226 12.28 2.10 -17.77
N THR A 227 13.49 2.49 -17.40
CA THR A 227 14.18 1.93 -16.23
C THR A 227 13.43 2.23 -14.93
N ALA A 228 12.91 1.18 -14.30
CA ALA A 228 12.26 1.23 -13.00
C ALA A 228 13.10 2.01 -11.97
N ILE A 229 12.44 2.82 -11.15
CA ILE A 229 13.08 3.61 -10.09
C ILE A 229 13.28 2.72 -8.87
N SER A 230 14.44 2.80 -8.20
CA SER A 230 14.68 2.00 -7.01
C SER A 230 13.68 2.33 -5.89
N HIS A 231 13.33 1.34 -5.10
CA HIS A 231 12.39 1.48 -4.00
C HIS A 231 12.85 2.55 -2.99
N ARG A 232 14.15 2.55 -2.65
CA ARG A 232 14.82 3.58 -1.86
C ARG A 232 14.69 4.99 -2.46
N HIS A 233 14.93 5.16 -3.76
CA HIS A 233 14.80 6.47 -4.41
C HIS A 233 13.37 6.97 -4.41
N LEU A 234 12.41 6.07 -4.64
CA LEU A 234 10.99 6.39 -4.59
C LEU A 234 10.56 6.88 -3.21
N ALA A 235 10.96 6.17 -2.15
CA ALA A 235 10.77 6.57 -0.76
C ALA A 235 11.34 7.98 -0.49
N GLN A 236 12.60 8.22 -0.86
CA GLN A 236 13.25 9.52 -0.71
C GLN A 236 12.49 10.64 -1.39
N ALA A 237 12.05 10.43 -2.63
CA ALA A 237 11.31 11.43 -3.40
C ALA A 237 9.95 11.76 -2.73
N ILE A 238 9.23 10.75 -2.25
CA ILE A 238 7.96 10.92 -1.54
C ILE A 238 8.19 11.65 -0.21
N CYS A 239 9.15 11.21 0.62
CA CYS A 239 9.42 11.86 1.91
C CYS A 239 9.80 13.34 1.75
N ARG A 240 10.67 13.67 0.79
CA ARG A 240 11.01 15.07 0.48
C ARG A 240 9.80 15.86 0.04
N ALA A 241 8.92 15.27 -0.77
CA ALA A 241 7.70 15.93 -1.21
C ALA A 241 6.77 16.22 -0.03
N VAL A 242 6.61 15.26 0.90
CA VAL A 242 5.84 15.44 2.13
C VAL A 242 6.45 16.57 2.98
N GLN A 243 7.76 16.54 3.24
CA GLN A 243 8.47 17.58 4.01
C GLN A 243 8.28 18.99 3.42
N ASN A 244 8.52 19.14 2.12
CA ASN A 244 8.34 20.41 1.42
C ASN A 244 6.88 20.89 1.45
N ALA A 245 5.95 19.96 1.44
CA ALA A 245 4.54 20.26 1.48
C ALA A 245 4.12 20.67 2.91
N MET A 246 4.62 20.02 3.96
CA MET A 246 4.41 20.43 5.36
C MET A 246 4.97 21.82 5.65
N ALA A 247 6.22 22.09 5.23
CA ALA A 247 6.84 23.41 5.40
C ALA A 247 6.03 24.54 4.72
N LEU A 248 5.47 24.27 3.54
CA LEU A 248 4.58 25.21 2.87
C LEU A 248 3.33 25.50 3.72
N MET A 249 2.68 24.47 4.25
CA MET A 249 1.48 24.64 5.08
C MET A 249 1.77 25.41 6.37
N GLU A 250 2.91 25.15 7.01
CA GLU A 250 3.36 25.87 8.19
C GLU A 250 3.64 27.36 7.90
N SER A 251 4.22 27.68 6.75
CA SER A 251 4.43 29.07 6.34
C SER A 251 3.11 29.82 6.11
N VAL A 252 2.14 29.19 5.44
CA VAL A 252 0.81 29.77 5.18
C VAL A 252 0.06 30.00 6.49
N ARG A 253 0.15 29.03 7.41
CA ARG A 253 -0.41 29.16 8.76
C ARG A 253 0.23 30.35 9.49
N SER A 254 1.56 30.46 9.49
CA SER A 254 2.28 31.54 10.15
C SER A 254 1.90 32.93 9.60
N MET A 255 1.70 33.06 8.28
CA MET A 255 1.19 34.30 7.68
C MET A 255 -0.22 34.63 8.16
N ARG A 256 -1.16 33.66 8.14
CA ARG A 256 -2.54 33.88 8.61
C ARG A 256 -2.59 34.30 10.08
N TRP A 257 -1.78 33.69 10.94
CA TRP A 257 -1.71 34.10 12.34
C TRP A 257 -1.06 35.48 12.51
N GLY A 258 -0.06 35.83 11.68
CA GLY A 258 0.51 37.19 11.67
C GLY A 258 -0.53 38.26 11.36
N THR A 259 -1.38 38.01 10.36
CA THR A 259 -2.49 38.91 9.98
C THR A 259 -3.61 38.94 11.03
N LEU A 260 -3.99 37.78 11.59
CA LEU A 260 -5.00 37.74 12.65
C LEU A 260 -4.50 38.36 13.96
N ARG A 261 -3.19 38.35 14.26
CA ARG A 261 -2.62 39.00 15.45
C ARG A 261 -2.51 40.52 15.30
N SER A 262 -2.39 41.04 14.08
CA SER A 262 -2.58 42.47 13.83
C SER A 262 -4.04 42.90 14.05
N ASP A 263 -5.01 42.01 13.83
CA ASP A 263 -6.45 42.30 13.97
C ASP A 263 -6.98 42.01 15.40
N ALA A 264 -6.41 41.01 16.09
CA ALA A 264 -6.80 40.55 17.44
C ALA A 264 -6.24 41.40 18.60
N ARG A 265 -5.67 42.58 18.32
CA ARG A 265 -5.64 43.68 19.32
C ARG A 265 -7.06 44.21 19.61
N SER A 266 -8.07 43.78 18.86
CA SER A 266 -9.47 43.79 19.31
C SER A 266 -9.79 42.41 19.93
N GLY A 267 -10.04 42.39 21.24
CA GLY A 267 -9.91 41.18 22.06
C GLY A 267 -10.94 40.09 21.80
N GLN A 268 -10.47 38.84 21.77
CA GLN A 268 -10.94 37.72 22.60
C GLN A 268 -10.12 36.47 22.27
N ASN A 269 -9.82 35.68 23.31
CA ASN A 269 -8.93 34.53 23.28
C ASN A 269 -9.75 33.23 23.05
N PRO A 270 -9.40 32.37 22.10
CA PRO A 270 -9.80 30.97 22.14
C PRO A 270 -8.56 30.08 22.29
N ASP A 271 -8.30 29.69 23.54
CA ASP A 271 -7.58 28.46 23.86
C ASP A 271 -8.51 27.27 23.59
N GLY A 272 -8.01 26.22 22.93
CA GLY A 272 -8.79 25.02 22.66
C GLY A 272 -8.11 24.04 21.69
N GLU A 273 -7.16 23.28 22.23
CA GLU A 273 -6.75 21.92 21.87
C GLU A 273 -6.38 21.55 20.41
N LEU A 274 -5.10 21.17 20.28
CA LEU A 274 -4.58 20.25 19.27
C LEU A 274 -5.34 18.90 19.32
N GLU A 275 -5.49 18.22 18.17
CA GLU A 275 -4.98 16.84 17.98
C GLU A 275 -5.20 16.27 16.54
N ARG A 276 -4.06 15.85 15.93
CA ARG A 276 -3.76 14.58 15.21
C ARG A 276 -4.23 14.25 13.77
N VAL A 277 -3.30 14.36 12.80
CA VAL A 277 -2.79 13.31 11.83
C VAL A 277 -3.60 12.97 10.54
N MET A 278 -3.09 13.30 9.30
CA MET A 278 -2.19 12.64 8.25
C MET A 278 -2.46 11.38 7.32
N ALA A 279 -2.68 11.48 5.99
CA ALA A 279 -2.17 10.52 4.97
C ALA A 279 -2.04 11.09 3.55
N ALA A 280 -0.84 11.06 2.99
CA ALA A 280 -0.56 10.14 1.88
C ALA A 280 -0.02 8.87 2.56
N LEU A 281 -0.27 7.66 2.04
CA LEU A 281 0.13 6.45 2.74
C LEU A 281 1.66 6.22 2.66
N VAL A 282 2.41 6.97 3.46
CA VAL A 282 3.70 6.58 4.06
C VAL A 282 3.33 6.21 5.49
N CYS A 283 3.22 4.91 5.78
CA CYS A 283 3.09 4.43 7.16
C CYS A 283 4.36 4.84 7.92
N ALA A 284 4.25 5.83 8.79
CA ALA A 284 5.22 6.02 9.86
C ALA A 284 4.73 5.20 11.05
N THR A 285 5.40 4.07 11.31
CA THR A 285 5.36 3.39 12.61
C THR A 285 6.33 4.04 13.59
#